data_AF-A0A528N1S3-F1
#
_entry.id   AF-A0A528N1S3-F1
#
_cell.length_a   1.000
_cell.length_b   1.000
_cell.length_c   1.000
_cell.angle_alpha   90.00
_cell.angle_beta   90.00
_cell.angle_gamma   90.00
#
_symmetry.space_group_name_H-M   'P 1'
#
loop_
_entity.id
_entity.type
_entity.pdbx_description
1 polymer ?
#
loop_
_entity_poly.entity_id
_entity_poly.type
_entity_poly.pdbx_seq_one_letter_code
_entity_poly.pdbx_strand_id
1 'polypeptide(L)' 'EGTYAPFTYHDASGALVGFDVEIAKAIAERLGVKAEFLEGKWDGLIAGLDAKRYDAVINQVGITEERKAKYDFSDPYIA' A
#
# COMPACT_ATOMS: atom_id res chain seq x y z
N GLU A 1 2.43 5.94 -1.76
CA GLU A 1 2.89 7.11 -2.55
C GLU A 1 3.63 8.14 -1.69
N GLY A 2 3.35 8.20 -0.38
CA GLY A 2 4.14 9.01 0.56
C GLY A 2 3.78 10.50 0.54
N THR A 3 2.69 10.87 -0.13
CA THR A 3 2.23 12.25 -0.32
C THR A 3 0.75 12.47 0.03
N TYR A 4 0.06 11.48 0.59
CA TYR A 4 -1.37 11.50 0.86
C TYR A 4 -1.67 11.28 2.35
N ALA A 5 -1.54 12.35 3.13
CA ALA A 5 -1.92 12.36 4.55
C ALA A 5 -3.46 12.23 4.71
N PRO A 6 -3.95 11.50 5.73
CA PRO A 6 -3.20 10.82 6.80
C PRO A 6 -2.79 9.37 6.48
N PHE A 7 -2.91 8.92 5.23
CA PHE A 7 -2.81 7.50 4.87
C PHE A 7 -1.38 7.05 4.58
N THR A 8 -0.67 7.70 3.67
CA THR A 8 0.77 7.54 3.48
C THR A 8 1.41 8.91 3.28
N TYR A 9 2.28 9.32 4.19
CA TYR A 9 2.96 10.62 4.13
C TYR A 9 4.27 10.57 4.89
N HIS A 10 5.10 11.60 4.72
CA HIS A 10 6.32 11.76 5.50
C HIS A 10 6.09 12.71 6.66
N ASP A 11 6.49 12.30 7.86
CA ASP A 11 6.49 13.19 9.03
C ASP A 11 7.67 14.18 9.02
N ALA A 12 7.80 14.97 10.08
CA ALA A 12 8.88 15.94 10.22
C ALA A 12 10.29 15.31 10.27
N SER A 13 10.40 14.02 10.57
CA SER A 13 11.67 13.28 10.52
C SER A 13 12.03 12.77 9.13
N GLY A 14 11.09 12.88 8.17
CA GLY A 14 11.23 12.28 6.85
C GLY A 14 10.95 10.78 6.85
N ALA A 15 10.30 10.24 7.89
CA ALA A 15 9.89 8.84 7.93
C ALA A 15 8.54 8.67 7.24
N LEU A 16 8.41 7.62 6.42
CA LEU A 16 7.12 7.22 5.85
C LEU A 16 6.21 6.68 6.97
N VAL A 17 5.09 7.36 7.16
CA VAL A 17 4.10 7.12 8.22
C VAL A 17 2.68 7.21 7.65
N GLY A 18 1.69 6.95 8.51
CA GLY A 18 0.28 7.07 8.21
C GLY A 18 -0.48 5.76 8.37
N PHE A 19 -1.79 5.83 8.24
CA PHE A 19 -2.70 4.72 8.50
C PHE A 19 -2.36 3.46 7.68
N ASP A 20 -2.11 3.60 6.37
CA ASP A 20 -1.81 2.46 5.51
C ASP A 20 -0.45 1.83 5.85
N VAL A 21 0.51 2.64 6.32
CA VAL A 21 1.83 2.17 6.79
C VAL A 21 1.68 1.36 8.07
N GLU A 22 0.84 1.81 9.00
CA GLU A 22 0.54 1.07 10.24
C GLU A 22 -0.18 -0.25 9.95
N ILE A 23 -1.16 -0.24 9.04
CA ILE A 23 -1.87 -1.45 8.60
C ILE A 23 -0.90 -2.44 7.96
N ALA A 24 -0.02 -2.00 7.05
CA ALA A 24 0.98 -2.84 6.42
C ALA A 24 1.94 -3.48 7.43
N LYS A 25 2.41 -2.71 8.42
CA LYS A 25 3.26 -3.23 9.52
C LYS A 25 2.52 -4.30 10.33
N ALA A 26 1.27 -4.05 10.71
CA ALA A 26 0.46 -4.98 11.49
C ALA A 26 0.15 -6.28 10.72
N ILE A 27 -0.11 -6.19 9.41
CA ILE A 27 -0.28 -7.37 8.55
C ILE A 27 1.01 -8.18 8.50
N ALA A 28 2.15 -7.54 8.24
CA ALA A 28 3.45 -8.20 8.17
C ALA A 28 3.81 -8.91 9.49
N GLU A 29 3.57 -8.26 10.62
CA GLU A 29 3.75 -8.84 11.96
C GLU A 29 2.93 -10.12 12.15
N ARG A 30 1.63 -10.08 11.81
CA ARG A 30 0.74 -11.25 11.92
C ARG A 30 1.12 -12.39 10.98
N LEU A 31 1.71 -12.06 9.82
CA LEU A 31 2.21 -13.04 8.86
C LEU A 31 3.61 -13.57 9.23
N GLY A 32 4.31 -12.97 10.19
CA GLY A 32 5.68 -13.33 10.54
C GLY A 32 6.71 -12.96 9.47
N VAL A 33 6.45 -11.91 8.69
CA VAL A 33 7.34 -11.42 7.62
C VAL A 33 7.83 -10.01 7.91
N LYS A 34 8.92 -9.60 7.24
CA LYS A 34 9.43 -8.22 7.32
C LYS A 34 8.72 -7.35 6.29
N ALA A 35 8.14 -6.24 6.71
CA ALA A 35 7.64 -5.21 5.80
C ALA A 35 8.80 -4.39 5.22
N GLU A 36 8.87 -4.30 3.90
CA GLU A 36 9.76 -3.37 3.18
C GLU A 36 8.89 -2.42 2.36
N PHE A 37 9.05 -1.12 2.60
CA PHE A 37 8.24 -0.09 1.96
C PHE A 37 8.96 0.47 0.75
N LEU A 38 8.31 0.40 -0.41
CA LEU A 38 8.75 1.02 -1.64
C LEU A 38 7.74 2.07 -2.07
N GLU A 39 8.24 3.24 -2.45
CA GLU A 39 7.42 4.37 -2.83
C GLU A 39 7.45 4.58 -4.35
N GLY A 40 6.32 5.05 -4.87
CA GLY A 40 6.14 5.32 -6.28
C GLY A 40 4.98 6.28 -6.50
N LYS A 41 4.89 6.80 -7.74
CA LYS A 41 3.77 7.65 -8.15
C LYS A 41 2.50 6.81 -8.31
N TRP A 42 1.37 7.35 -7.86
CA TRP A 42 0.05 6.71 -7.96
C TRP A 42 -0.25 6.09 -9.33
N ASP A 43 -0.03 6.85 -10.41
CA ASP A 43 -0.30 6.44 -11.79
C ASP A 43 0.40 5.13 -12.20
N GLY A 44 1.54 4.81 -11.59
CA GLY A 44 2.32 3.60 -11.84
C GLY A 44 2.28 2.58 -10.71
N LEU A 45 1.58 2.88 -9.61
CA LEU A 45 1.69 2.14 -8.37
C LEU A 45 0.99 0.78 -8.44
N ILE A 46 -0.09 0.65 -9.20
CA ILE A 46 -0.71 -0.66 -9.41
C ILE A 46 0.11 -1.47 -10.44
N ALA A 47 0.60 -0.83 -11.51
CA ALA A 47 1.39 -1.49 -12.55
C ALA A 47 2.74 -2.03 -12.05
N GLY A 48 3.27 -1.53 -10.93
CA GLY A 48 4.47 -2.10 -10.32
C GLY A 48 4.29 -3.54 -9.81
N LEU A 49 3.05 -3.98 -9.55
CA LEU A 49 2.73 -5.40 -9.28
C LEU A 49 3.02 -6.27 -10.52
N ASP A 50 2.58 -5.83 -11.70
CA ASP A 50 2.85 -6.55 -12.97
C ASP A 50 4.35 -6.69 -13.22
N ALA A 51 5.09 -5.64 -12.89
CA ALA A 51 6.55 -5.58 -13.03
C ALA A 51 7.30 -6.32 -11.90
N LYS A 52 6.59 -6.96 -10.96
CA LYS A 52 7.15 -7.68 -9.81
C LYS A 52 8.13 -6.85 -8.97
N ARG A 53 7.85 -5.56 -8.83
CA ARG A 53 8.68 -4.64 -8.02
C ARG A 53 8.40 -4.77 -6.53
N TYR A 54 7.21 -5.21 -6.17
CA TYR A 54 6.72 -5.45 -4.82
C TYR A 54 5.55 -6.44 -4.87
N ASP A 55 5.23 -7.02 -3.73
CA ASP A 55 4.27 -8.12 -3.62
C ASP A 55 2.82 -7.64 -3.37
N ALA A 56 2.65 -6.43 -2.82
CA ALA A 56 1.35 -5.88 -2.48
C ALA A 56 1.32 -4.35 -2.59
N VAL A 57 0.11 -3.81 -2.73
CA VAL A 57 -0.15 -2.36 -2.67
C VAL A 57 -1.08 -2.07 -1.50
N ILE A 58 -0.63 -1.20 -0.59
CA ILE A 58 -1.41 -0.72 0.56
C ILE A 58 -1.31 0.81 0.54
N ASN A 59 -2.23 1.46 -0.18
CA ASN A 59 -2.23 2.91 -0.41
C ASN A 59 -3.64 3.43 -0.80
N GLN A 60 -4.66 3.22 0.05
CA GLN A 60 -6.06 3.61 -0.21
C GLN A 60 -6.59 3.16 -1.59
N VAL A 61 -6.24 1.95 -2.03
CA VAL A 61 -6.69 1.46 -3.33
C VAL A 61 -8.15 1.03 -3.25
N GLY A 62 -9.04 1.86 -3.80
CA GLY A 62 -10.44 1.52 -3.97
C GLY A 62 -10.64 0.30 -4.86
N ILE A 63 -11.53 -0.59 -4.42
CA ILE A 63 -11.94 -1.79 -5.15
C ILE A 63 -12.91 -1.39 -6.27
N THR A 64 -12.59 -1.76 -7.51
CA THR A 64 -13.47 -1.57 -8.67
C THR A 64 -13.53 -2.86 -9.47
N GLU A 65 -14.62 -3.08 -10.22
CA GLU A 65 -14.77 -4.27 -11.07
C GLU A 65 -13.64 -4.39 -12.10
N GLU A 66 -13.21 -3.26 -12.68
CA GLU A 66 -12.07 -3.22 -13.60
C GLU A 66 -10.78 -3.72 -12.95
N ARG A 67 -10.49 -3.29 -11.71
CA ARG A 67 -9.29 -3.73 -11.00
C ARG A 67 -9.40 -5.18 -10.56
N LYS A 68 -10.57 -5.63 -10.08
CA LYS A 68 -10.82 -7.03 -9.69
C LYS A 68 -10.71 -8.01 -10.86
N ALA A 69 -10.93 -7.55 -12.09
CA ALA A 69 -10.71 -8.37 -13.27
C ALA A 69 -9.23 -8.71 -13.51
N LYS A 70 -8.29 -7.97 -12.89
CA LYS A 70 -6.85 -8.13 -13.09
C LYS A 70 -6.06 -8.47 -11.82
N TYR A 71 -6.50 -7.99 -10.66
CA TYR A 71 -5.78 -8.12 -9.40
C TYR A 71 -6.68 -8.69 -8.31
N ASP A 72 -6.08 -9.49 -7.43
CA ASP A 72 -6.71 -9.89 -6.18
C ASP A 72 -6.69 -8.74 -5.18
N PHE A 73 -7.75 -8.64 -4.39
CA PHE A 73 -7.87 -7.68 -3.30
C PHE A 73 -8.06 -8.42 -1.98
N SER A 74 -7.53 -7.85 -0.90
CA SER A 74 -7.91 -8.26 0.45
C SER A 74 -9.34 -7.85 0.74
N ASP A 75 -9.86 -8.29 1.89
CA ASP A 75 -11.00 -7.63 2.50
C ASP A 75 -10.68 -6.14 2.73
N PRO A 76 -11.66 -5.22 2.58
CA PRO A 76 -11.46 -3.81 2.85
C PRO A 76 -11.01 -3.58 4.30
N TYR A 77 -9.97 -2.78 4.50
CA TYR A 77 -9.51 -2.35 5.83
C TYR A 77 -9.97 -0.94 6.20
N ILE A 78 -10.70 -0.27 5.31
CA ILE A 78 -11.36 1.02 5.51
C ILE A 78 -12.72 1.00 4.80
N ALA A 79 -13.70 1.71 5.35
CA ALA A 79 -15.08 1.76 4.86
C ALA A 79 -15.33 2.94 3.91
#